data_AF-A0A355UTP4-F1
#
_entry.id   AF-A0A355UTP4-F1
#
_cell.length_a   1.000
_cell.length_b   1.000
_cell.length_c   1.000
_cell.angle_alpha   90.00
_cell.angle_beta   90.00
_cell.angle_gamma   90.00
#
_symmetry.space_group_name_H-M   'P 1'
#
loop_
_entity.id
_entity.type
_entity.pdbx_description
1 polymer ?
#
loop_
_entity_poly.entity_id
_entity_poly.type
_entity_poly.pdbx_seq_one_letter_code
_entity_poly.pdbx_strand_id
1 'polypeptide(L)'
;MKQPAIVLSFLVLTLTGCGQPSLNSSPLLSLQTTRASTFAVPSTKAEFVKAVATLGLKLTDAQLATISANRTAKPSGLMAPRPAANLTSEQNLQVHFKKHRGEFRPSFATAEEYLAQAVALAEGKRGQVEYYFDITSFKKGYQSNVVLWNSSTKELTAMRPDGATTTFYHDPSLNPNRFVVVPIF
;
A
#
# COMPACT_ATOMS: atom_id res chain seq x y z
N MET A 1 38.41 58.19 -12.21
CA MET A 1 38.20 57.86 -13.62
C MET A 1 36.87 57.11 -13.75
N LYS A 2 35.97 57.60 -14.62
CA LYS A 2 34.76 56.96 -15.18
C LYS A 2 33.63 56.49 -14.24
N GLN A 3 32.60 57.33 -14.11
CA GLN A 3 31.17 56.94 -14.13
C GLN A 3 30.76 56.47 -15.55
N PRO A 4 29.51 56.04 -15.84
CA PRO A 4 28.69 54.96 -15.25
C PRO A 4 28.05 54.09 -16.37
N ALA A 5 27.20 53.09 -16.05
CA ALA A 5 26.17 52.63 -16.99
C ALA A 5 25.00 51.97 -16.25
N ILE A 6 24.00 52.79 -15.97
CA ILE A 6 22.60 52.41 -15.77
C ILE A 6 22.06 52.08 -17.17
N VAL A 7 21.38 50.94 -17.32
CA VAL A 7 20.49 50.71 -18.47
C VAL A 7 19.07 50.59 -17.94
N LEU A 8 18.36 51.71 -18.02
CA LEU A 8 16.91 51.77 -18.13
C LEU A 8 16.54 51.13 -19.47
N SER A 9 15.64 50.13 -19.45
CA SER A 9 14.94 49.72 -20.66
C SER A 9 13.48 50.17 -20.56
N PHE A 10 13.09 50.87 -21.61
CA PHE A 10 11.87 51.63 -21.77
C PHE A 10 10.62 50.76 -21.84
N LEU A 11 9.58 51.23 -21.15
CA LEU A 11 8.19 50.90 -21.40
C LEU A 11 7.81 51.42 -22.80
N VAL A 12 7.51 50.52 -23.74
CA VAL A 12 6.83 50.87 -24.99
C VAL A 12 5.37 50.46 -24.85
N LEU A 13 4.51 51.46 -24.71
CA LEU A 13 3.06 51.34 -24.75
C LEU A 13 2.63 51.53 -26.22
N THR A 14 2.14 50.47 -26.87
CA THR A 14 1.40 50.59 -28.14
C THR A 14 0.01 50.00 -27.95
N LEU A 15 -0.98 50.89 -27.92
CA LEU A 15 -2.41 50.61 -28.03
C LEU A 15 -2.82 50.80 -29.50
N THR A 16 -3.17 49.73 -30.20
CA THR A 16 -4.32 49.63 -31.13
C THR A 16 -4.27 48.31 -31.90
N GLY A 17 -5.44 47.66 -32.04
CA GLY A 17 -5.63 46.58 -33.00
C GLY A 17 -6.61 45.51 -32.52
N CYS A 18 -7.89 45.66 -32.87
CA CYS A 18 -8.90 44.62 -32.77
C CYS A 18 -8.51 43.40 -33.63
N GLY A 19 -8.61 42.20 -33.05
CA GLY A 19 -8.50 40.94 -33.77
C GLY A 19 -8.32 39.74 -32.82
N GLN A 20 -9.41 39.08 -32.46
CA GLN A 20 -9.37 37.66 -32.06
C GLN A 20 -9.15 36.82 -33.33
N PRO A 21 -8.36 35.73 -33.30
CA PRO A 21 -8.76 34.53 -32.56
C PRO A 21 -7.62 33.80 -31.81
N SER A 22 -8.06 33.05 -30.79
CA SER A 22 -7.51 31.81 -30.19
C SER A 22 -5.99 31.59 -30.02
N LEU A 23 -5.68 30.78 -28.98
CA LEU A 23 -4.39 30.16 -28.63
C LEU A 23 -3.54 30.94 -27.62
N ASN A 24 -3.77 30.66 -26.34
CA ASN A 24 -2.72 30.05 -25.50
C ASN A 24 -3.32 29.67 -24.15
N SER A 25 -3.93 28.49 -24.11
CA SER A 25 -3.98 27.70 -22.88
C SER A 25 -2.54 27.45 -22.47
N SER A 26 -2.05 28.11 -21.43
CA SER A 26 -0.84 27.65 -20.76
C SER A 26 -1.10 26.21 -20.31
N PRO A 27 -0.36 25.19 -20.78
CA PRO A 27 -0.40 23.93 -20.08
C PRO A 27 0.34 24.20 -18.78
N LEU A 28 -0.42 24.35 -17.69
CA LEU A 28 0.07 23.98 -16.38
C LEU A 28 0.68 22.60 -16.55
N LEU A 29 2.02 22.52 -16.51
CA LEU A 29 2.73 21.27 -16.36
C LEU A 29 2.22 20.68 -15.03
N SER A 30 1.18 19.86 -15.14
CA SER A 30 0.83 18.89 -14.13
C SER A 30 2.03 17.96 -14.09
N LEU A 31 2.95 18.20 -13.15
CA LEU A 31 3.85 17.18 -12.67
C LEU A 31 2.97 16.09 -12.04
N GLN A 32 2.38 15.24 -12.89
CA GLN A 32 1.95 13.92 -12.48
C GLN A 32 3.23 13.23 -12.01
N THR A 33 3.45 13.28 -10.71
CA THR A 33 4.44 12.45 -10.03
C THR A 33 3.89 11.04 -10.08
N THR A 34 3.98 10.39 -11.24
CA THR A 34 3.89 8.94 -11.34
C THR A 34 5.10 8.39 -10.59
N ARG A 35 4.92 8.14 -9.29
CA ARG A 35 5.80 7.20 -8.60
C ARG A 35 5.71 5.90 -9.39
N ALA A 36 6.79 5.54 -10.08
CA ALA A 36 6.93 4.24 -10.67
C ALA A 36 6.83 3.22 -9.52
N SER A 37 5.66 2.59 -9.37
CA SER A 37 5.56 1.39 -8.55
C SER A 37 6.45 0.37 -9.24
N THR A 38 7.49 -0.10 -8.55
CA THR A 38 8.36 -1.18 -9.04
C THR A 38 7.62 -2.52 -9.18
N PHE A 39 6.36 -2.57 -8.73
CA PHE A 39 5.48 -3.71 -8.88
C PHE A 39 4.72 -3.61 -10.21
N ALA A 40 4.76 -4.68 -11.00
CA ALA A 40 3.73 -4.88 -12.01
C ALA A 40 2.38 -4.98 -11.28
N VAL A 41 1.39 -4.21 -11.73
CA VAL A 41 0.05 -4.17 -11.15
C VAL A 41 -0.88 -4.97 -12.06
N PRO A 42 -1.23 -6.22 -11.70
CA PRO A 42 -2.20 -6.97 -12.48
C PRO A 42 -3.56 -6.28 -12.41
N SER A 43 -4.24 -6.17 -13.54
CA SER A 43 -5.57 -5.57 -13.65
C SER A 43 -6.69 -6.61 -13.72
N THR A 44 -6.35 -7.88 -14.01
CA THR A 44 -7.31 -8.99 -14.14
C THR A 44 -6.88 -10.23 -13.37
N LYS A 45 -7.83 -11.16 -13.11
CA LYS A 45 -7.55 -12.51 -12.55
C LYS A 45 -6.45 -13.22 -13.35
N ALA A 46 -6.50 -13.17 -14.68
CA ALA A 46 -5.55 -13.86 -15.56
C ALA A 46 -4.13 -13.29 -15.45
N GLU A 47 -4.00 -11.96 -15.41
CA GLU A 47 -2.71 -11.30 -15.20
C GLU A 47 -2.13 -11.60 -13.82
N PHE A 48 -2.98 -11.65 -12.79
CA PHE A 48 -2.56 -12.01 -11.44
C PHE A 48 -2.03 -13.45 -11.39
N VAL A 49 -2.77 -14.41 -11.96
CA VAL A 49 -2.34 -15.82 -12.04
C VAL A 49 -1.02 -15.94 -12.80
N LYS A 50 -0.85 -15.19 -13.90
CA LYS A 50 0.40 -15.17 -14.67
C LYS A 50 1.57 -14.62 -13.84
N ALA A 51 1.37 -13.52 -13.12
CA ALA A 51 2.40 -12.94 -12.25
C ALA A 51 2.80 -13.92 -11.14
N VAL A 52 1.84 -14.56 -10.48
CA VAL A 52 2.12 -15.58 -9.46
C VAL A 52 2.85 -16.80 -10.07
N ALA A 53 2.50 -17.20 -11.29
CA ALA A 53 3.17 -18.28 -12.00
C ALA A 53 4.64 -17.98 -12.30
N THR A 54 5.00 -16.72 -12.61
CA THR A 54 6.41 -16.32 -12.80
C THR A 54 7.25 -16.45 -11.53
N LEU A 55 6.60 -16.50 -10.35
CA LEU A 55 7.24 -16.73 -9.05
C LEU A 55 7.17 -18.22 -8.62
N GLY A 56 6.83 -19.11 -9.55
CA GLY A 56 6.87 -20.56 -9.38
C GLY A 56 5.69 -21.14 -8.60
N LEU A 57 4.54 -20.46 -8.57
CA LEU A 57 3.32 -20.96 -7.93
C LEU A 57 2.19 -21.15 -8.94
N LYS A 58 1.45 -22.25 -8.81
CA LYS A 58 0.20 -22.49 -9.52
C LYS A 58 -0.94 -22.47 -8.50
N LEU A 59 -1.85 -21.51 -8.64
CA LEU A 59 -3.00 -21.37 -7.73
C LEU A 59 -4.20 -22.16 -8.27
N THR A 60 -4.89 -22.88 -7.40
CA THR A 60 -6.18 -23.50 -7.71
C THR A 60 -7.31 -22.47 -7.65
N ASP A 61 -8.47 -22.78 -8.23
CA ASP A 61 -9.62 -21.88 -8.15
C ASP A 61 -10.09 -21.65 -6.71
N ALA A 62 -10.02 -22.67 -5.84
CA ALA A 62 -10.35 -22.51 -4.42
C ALA A 62 -9.41 -21.54 -3.70
N GLN A 63 -8.11 -21.56 -4.04
CA GLN A 63 -7.13 -20.63 -3.51
C GLN A 63 -7.37 -19.21 -4.05
N LEU A 64 -7.70 -19.07 -5.33
CA LEU A 64 -8.05 -17.77 -5.92
C LEU A 64 -9.32 -17.18 -5.29
N ALA A 65 -10.33 -18.00 -5.02
CA ALA A 65 -11.52 -17.59 -4.30
C ALA A 65 -11.18 -17.12 -2.87
N THR A 66 -10.27 -17.82 -2.18
CA THR A 66 -9.81 -17.42 -0.83
C THR A 66 -9.03 -16.10 -0.87
N ILE A 67 -8.18 -15.89 -1.87
CA ILE A 67 -7.43 -14.63 -2.06
C ILE A 67 -8.39 -13.46 -2.34
N SER A 68 -9.38 -13.66 -3.21
CA SER A 68 -10.41 -12.64 -3.47
C SER A 68 -11.22 -12.33 -2.21
N ALA A 69 -11.64 -13.37 -1.46
CA ALA A 69 -12.34 -13.18 -0.18
C ALA A 69 -11.50 -12.40 0.85
N ASN A 70 -10.21 -12.73 0.99
CA ASN A 70 -9.29 -12.00 1.86
C ASN A 70 -9.18 -10.52 1.49
N ARG A 71 -9.16 -10.20 0.19
CA ARG A 71 -9.11 -8.81 -0.30
C ARG A 71 -10.34 -8.02 0.13
N THR A 72 -11.52 -8.64 0.11
CA THR A 72 -12.79 -7.99 0.43
C THR A 72 -13.19 -8.08 1.91
N ALA A 73 -12.38 -8.75 2.74
CA ALA A 73 -12.69 -8.97 4.15
C ALA A 73 -12.77 -7.64 4.91
N LYS A 74 -13.81 -7.50 5.74
CA LYS A 74 -13.94 -6.38 6.67
C LYS A 74 -13.26 -6.74 7.99
N PRO A 75 -12.46 -5.86 8.61
CA PRO A 75 -11.81 -6.18 9.87
C PRO A 75 -12.84 -6.40 10.99
N SER A 76 -12.63 -7.44 11.80
CA SER A 76 -13.54 -7.81 12.88
C SER A 76 -13.19 -7.18 14.24
N GLY A 77 -12.04 -6.50 14.33
CA GLY A 77 -11.51 -6.00 15.60
C GLY A 77 -10.82 -7.07 16.46
N LEU A 78 -10.69 -8.30 15.95
CA LEU A 78 -10.13 -9.43 16.69
C LEU A 78 -8.76 -9.87 16.11
N MET A 79 -7.92 -10.40 16.99
CA MET A 79 -6.74 -11.18 16.60
C MET A 79 -7.14 -12.62 16.32
N ALA A 80 -6.58 -13.21 15.27
CA ALA A 80 -6.75 -14.63 14.97
C ALA A 80 -5.90 -15.49 15.91
N PRO A 81 -6.40 -16.67 16.32
CA PRO A 81 -5.56 -17.66 17.00
C PRO A 81 -4.50 -18.16 16.02
N ARG A 82 -3.40 -18.74 16.55
CA ARG A 82 -2.34 -19.36 15.74
C ARG A 82 -2.25 -20.86 16.03
N PRO A 83 -3.11 -21.70 15.41
CA PRO A 83 -3.24 -23.13 15.70
C PRO A 83 -1.94 -23.92 15.50
N ALA A 84 -1.14 -23.57 14.48
CA ALA A 84 0.13 -24.25 14.24
C ALA A 84 1.13 -24.12 15.41
N ALA A 85 0.94 -23.14 16.30
CA ALA A 85 1.72 -22.95 17.52
C ALA A 85 0.88 -23.16 18.80
N ASN A 86 -0.36 -23.65 18.69
CA ASN A 86 -1.32 -23.81 19.78
C ASN A 86 -1.54 -22.54 20.63
N LEU A 87 -1.54 -21.36 20.00
CA LEU A 87 -1.75 -20.09 20.69
C LEU A 87 -3.20 -19.60 20.54
N THR A 88 -3.79 -19.13 21.64
CA THR A 88 -5.06 -18.39 21.61
C THR A 88 -4.89 -17.04 20.89
N SER A 89 -6.00 -16.37 20.59
CA SER A 89 -6.00 -15.04 20.00
C SER A 89 -5.22 -14.02 20.84
N GLU A 90 -5.43 -14.03 22.16
CA GLU A 90 -4.77 -13.12 23.10
C GLU A 90 -3.27 -13.40 23.16
N GLN A 91 -2.87 -14.67 23.20
CA GLN A 91 -1.47 -15.05 23.18
C GLN A 91 -0.78 -14.65 21.87
N ASN A 92 -1.45 -14.86 20.73
CA ASN A 92 -0.92 -14.45 19.44
C ASN A 92 -0.75 -12.93 19.37
N LEU A 93 -1.72 -12.17 19.88
CA LEU A 93 -1.64 -10.71 19.98
C LEU A 93 -0.42 -10.28 20.80
N GLN A 94 -0.22 -10.87 21.98
CA GLN A 94 0.91 -10.55 22.84
C GLN A 94 2.27 -10.89 22.21
N VAL A 95 2.37 -12.01 21.48
CA VAL A 95 3.60 -12.39 20.75
C VAL A 95 3.93 -11.34 19.70
N HIS A 96 2.95 -10.97 18.86
CA HIS A 96 3.18 -9.99 17.80
C HIS A 96 3.43 -8.59 18.33
N PHE A 97 2.69 -8.16 19.37
CA PHE A 97 2.93 -6.90 20.05
C PHE A 97 4.37 -6.81 20.60
N LYS A 98 4.81 -7.79 21.38
CA LYS A 98 6.18 -7.80 21.95
C LYS A 98 7.26 -7.78 20.87
N LYS A 99 7.01 -8.48 19.76
CA LYS A 99 7.96 -8.58 18.65
C LYS A 99 8.03 -7.29 17.82
N HIS A 100 6.89 -6.71 17.48
CA HIS A 100 6.79 -5.69 16.44
C HIS A 100 6.55 -4.28 16.96
N ARG A 101 6.07 -4.07 18.20
CA ARG A 101 5.74 -2.71 18.69
C ARG A 101 6.88 -1.70 18.56
N GLY A 102 8.12 -2.18 18.74
CA GLY A 102 9.33 -1.37 18.66
C GLY A 102 9.78 -1.04 17.23
N GLU A 103 9.09 -1.53 16.21
CA GLU A 103 9.32 -1.16 14.80
C GLU A 103 8.62 0.16 14.44
N PHE A 104 7.59 0.54 15.20
CA PHE A 104 6.78 1.72 14.95
C PHE A 104 7.32 2.95 15.70
N ARG A 105 7.10 4.14 15.15
CA ARG A 105 7.52 5.41 15.77
C ARG A 105 6.33 6.38 15.83
N PRO A 106 5.86 6.77 17.03
CA PRO A 106 6.24 6.21 18.34
C PRO A 106 5.87 4.72 18.45
N SER A 107 6.52 4.00 19.38
CA SER A 107 6.13 2.62 19.69
C SER A 107 4.77 2.61 20.38
N PHE A 108 3.97 1.58 20.15
CA PHE A 108 2.71 1.37 20.87
C PHE A 108 2.98 1.00 22.33
N ALA A 109 2.15 1.54 23.24
CA ALA A 109 2.29 1.30 24.68
C ALA A 109 1.65 -0.02 25.10
N THR A 110 0.53 -0.39 24.45
CA THR A 110 -0.26 -1.59 24.77
C THR A 110 -0.53 -2.46 23.54
N ALA A 111 -0.92 -3.71 23.80
CA ALA A 111 -1.26 -4.65 22.74
C ALA A 111 -2.58 -4.28 22.05
N GLU A 112 -3.50 -3.68 22.81
CA GLU A 112 -4.79 -3.19 22.35
C GLU A 112 -4.61 -2.01 21.39
N GLU A 113 -3.73 -1.07 21.71
CA GLU A 113 -3.36 0.03 20.81
C GLU A 113 -2.77 -0.51 19.50
N TYR A 114 -1.84 -1.46 19.60
CA TYR A 114 -1.23 -2.10 18.43
C TYR A 114 -2.29 -2.78 17.54
N LEU A 115 -3.26 -3.51 18.13
CA LEU A 115 -4.35 -4.13 17.38
C LEU A 115 -5.28 -3.08 16.75
N ALA A 116 -5.64 -2.03 17.50
CA ALA A 116 -6.48 -0.94 16.99
C ALA A 116 -5.85 -0.26 15.76
N GLN A 117 -4.52 -0.12 15.74
CA GLN A 117 -3.78 0.45 14.61
C GLN A 117 -3.73 -0.49 13.40
N ALA A 118 -3.66 -1.81 13.63
CA ALA A 118 -3.80 -2.80 12.57
C ALA A 118 -5.20 -2.77 11.93
N VAL A 119 -6.25 -2.63 12.76
CA VAL A 119 -7.64 -2.51 12.31
C VAL A 119 -7.86 -1.20 11.55
N ALA A 120 -7.36 -0.07 12.06
CA ALA A 120 -7.45 1.22 11.38
C ALA A 120 -6.76 1.22 10.01
N LEU A 121 -5.62 0.50 9.89
CA LEU A 121 -4.99 0.25 8.59
C LEU A 121 -5.94 -0.53 7.67
N ALA A 122 -6.50 -1.64 8.15
CA ALA A 122 -7.40 -2.47 7.36
C ALA A 122 -8.69 -1.76 6.91
N GLU A 123 -9.17 -0.79 7.68
CA GLU A 123 -10.31 0.06 7.31
C GLU A 123 -9.94 1.18 6.32
N GLY A 124 -8.67 1.34 5.95
CA GLY A 124 -8.19 2.42 5.08
C GLY A 124 -8.12 3.80 5.76
N LYS A 125 -8.35 3.89 7.08
CA LYS A 125 -8.31 5.15 7.84
C LYS A 125 -6.91 5.77 7.93
N ARG A 126 -5.88 5.01 7.55
CA ARG A 126 -4.47 5.43 7.56
C ARG A 126 -3.96 5.92 6.21
N GLY A 127 -4.84 6.00 5.20
CA GLY A 127 -4.51 6.41 3.85
C GLY A 127 -4.75 5.31 2.83
N GLN A 128 -4.15 5.46 1.65
CA GLN A 128 -4.29 4.49 0.57
C GLN A 128 -3.60 3.17 0.93
N VAL A 129 -4.39 2.09 0.90
CA VAL A 129 -3.94 0.73 1.19
C VAL A 129 -4.00 -0.11 -0.06
N GLU A 130 -2.91 -0.81 -0.32
CA GLU A 130 -2.76 -1.76 -1.42
C GLU A 130 -2.75 -3.18 -0.88
N TYR A 131 -3.27 -4.12 -1.67
CA TYR A 131 -3.36 -5.53 -1.29
C TYR A 131 -2.32 -6.33 -2.05
N TYR A 132 -1.52 -7.11 -1.34
CA TYR A 132 -0.48 -7.95 -1.91
C TYR A 132 -0.66 -9.40 -1.50
N PHE A 133 -0.42 -10.31 -2.44
CA PHE A 133 -0.28 -11.73 -2.18
C PHE A 133 1.17 -12.00 -1.78
N ASP A 134 1.36 -12.54 -0.57
CA ASP A 134 2.67 -12.92 -0.02
C ASP A 134 2.99 -14.39 -0.35
N ILE A 135 3.83 -14.56 -1.36
CA ILE A 135 4.29 -15.87 -1.86
C ILE A 135 4.96 -16.68 -0.75
N THR A 136 5.71 -16.02 0.14
CA THR A 136 6.43 -16.71 1.22
C THR A 136 5.45 -17.23 2.26
N SER A 137 4.51 -16.40 2.70
CA SER A 137 3.48 -16.80 3.67
C SER A 137 2.60 -17.92 3.13
N PHE A 138 2.24 -17.86 1.83
CA PHE A 138 1.52 -18.93 1.16
C PHE A 138 2.28 -20.26 1.17
N LYS A 139 3.54 -20.28 0.73
CA LYS A 139 4.39 -21.49 0.71
C LYS A 139 4.57 -22.11 2.10
N LYS A 140 4.56 -21.28 3.15
CA LYS A 140 4.67 -21.72 4.55
C LYS A 140 3.35 -22.17 5.16
N GLY A 141 2.24 -22.09 4.43
CA GLY A 141 0.91 -22.46 4.93
C GLY A 141 0.41 -21.55 6.05
N TYR A 142 0.80 -20.27 6.05
CA TYR A 142 0.30 -19.31 7.04
C TYR A 142 -1.18 -18.99 6.81
N GLN A 143 -1.88 -18.67 7.91
CA GLN A 143 -3.35 -18.49 7.94
C GLN A 143 -3.85 -17.33 7.08
N SER A 144 -2.98 -16.36 6.76
CA SER A 144 -3.25 -15.31 5.80
C SER A 144 -2.05 -15.16 4.88
N ASN A 145 -2.35 -15.06 3.59
CA ASN A 145 -1.41 -14.91 2.49
C ASN A 145 -1.70 -13.65 1.66
N VAL A 146 -2.69 -12.86 2.07
CA VAL A 146 -2.97 -11.53 1.52
C VAL A 146 -2.70 -10.51 2.61
N VAL A 147 -1.86 -9.55 2.29
CA VAL A 147 -1.43 -8.49 3.19
C VAL A 147 -1.88 -7.15 2.64
N LEU A 148 -2.22 -6.26 3.54
CA LEU A 148 -2.61 -4.89 3.29
C LEU A 148 -1.41 -4.02 3.63
N TRP A 149 -0.94 -3.20 2.70
CA TRP A 149 0.22 -2.34 2.90
C TRP A 149 -0.11 -0.89 2.59
N ASN A 150 0.33 0.01 3.46
CA ASN A 150 0.24 1.44 3.22
C ASN A 150 1.60 1.98 2.81
N SER A 151 1.70 2.47 1.58
CA SER A 151 2.95 2.92 1.00
C SER A 151 3.50 4.21 1.64
N SER A 152 2.67 4.97 2.36
CA SER A 152 3.06 6.19 3.06
C SER A 152 3.59 5.90 4.45
N THR A 153 2.90 5.09 5.24
CA THR A 153 3.32 4.75 6.61
C THR A 153 4.25 3.55 6.69
N LYS A 154 4.39 2.79 5.59
CA LYS A 154 5.21 1.57 5.48
C LYS A 154 4.74 0.44 6.41
N GLU A 155 3.47 0.42 6.72
CA GLU A 155 2.89 -0.56 7.62
C GLU A 155 2.15 -1.64 6.85
N LEU A 156 2.17 -2.84 7.41
CA LEU A 156 1.61 -4.03 6.81
C LEU A 156 0.75 -4.76 7.84
N THR A 157 -0.51 -5.05 7.49
CA THR A 157 -1.38 -5.95 8.25
C THR A 157 -1.81 -7.14 7.39
N ALA A 158 -2.03 -8.30 7.98
CA ALA A 158 -2.60 -9.44 7.28
C ALA A 158 -3.89 -9.87 7.97
N MET A 159 -4.88 -10.29 7.17
CA MET A 159 -6.20 -10.68 7.67
C MET A 159 -6.68 -11.99 7.06
N ARG A 160 -7.50 -12.71 7.81
CA ARG A 160 -8.26 -13.87 7.34
C ARG A 160 -9.54 -13.43 6.62
N PRO A 161 -10.24 -14.35 5.92
CA PRO A 161 -11.51 -14.02 5.26
C PRO A 161 -12.61 -13.57 6.23
N ASP A 162 -12.53 -14.00 7.49
CA ASP A 162 -13.46 -13.62 8.57
C ASP A 162 -13.13 -12.25 9.19
N GLY A 163 -12.12 -11.54 8.69
CA GLY A 163 -11.74 -10.21 9.17
C GLY A 163 -10.81 -10.20 10.37
N ALA A 164 -10.46 -11.35 10.96
CA ALA A 164 -9.51 -11.38 12.05
C ALA A 164 -8.10 -11.04 11.56
N THR A 165 -7.41 -10.14 12.27
CA THR A 165 -6.02 -9.79 12.00
C THR A 165 -5.11 -10.94 12.41
N THR A 166 -4.10 -11.28 11.62
CA THR A 166 -3.13 -12.34 11.96
C THR A 166 -1.77 -11.78 12.35
N THR A 167 -1.38 -10.63 11.79
CA THR A 167 -0.12 -9.94 12.09
C THR A 167 -0.21 -8.47 11.69
N PHE A 168 0.59 -7.61 12.32
CA PHE A 168 0.77 -6.21 11.97
C PHE A 168 2.24 -5.80 12.21
N TYR A 169 2.92 -5.25 11.21
CA TYR A 169 4.34 -4.91 11.35
C TYR A 169 4.73 -3.80 10.38
N HIS A 170 5.92 -3.25 10.56
CA HIS A 170 6.45 -2.22 9.67
C HIS A 170 7.41 -2.85 8.65
N ASP A 171 7.14 -2.64 7.35
CA ASP A 171 7.99 -3.08 6.25
C ASP A 171 8.30 -1.89 5.31
N PRO A 172 9.51 -1.31 5.40
CA PRO A 172 9.88 -0.14 4.61
C PRO A 172 10.04 -0.44 3.12
N SER A 173 10.25 -1.70 2.73
CA SER A 173 10.61 -2.08 1.37
C SER A 173 10.02 -3.44 1.00
N LEU A 174 8.78 -3.44 0.51
CA LEU A 174 8.20 -4.65 -0.07
C LEU A 174 9.11 -5.18 -1.20
N ASN A 175 9.46 -6.46 -1.13
CA ASN A 175 10.26 -7.12 -2.14
C ASN A 175 9.38 -7.64 -3.30
N PRO A 176 9.59 -7.19 -4.55
CA PRO A 176 8.80 -7.64 -5.71
C PRO A 176 8.95 -9.13 -6.04
N ASN A 177 10.00 -9.80 -5.55
CA ASN A 177 10.15 -11.25 -5.68
C ASN A 177 9.35 -12.05 -4.63
N ARG A 178 8.75 -11.36 -3.65
CA ARG A 178 7.92 -11.95 -2.58
C ARG A 178 6.45 -11.58 -2.70
N PHE A 179 6.15 -10.37 -3.14
CA PHE A 179 4.80 -9.82 -3.14
C PHE A 179 4.29 -9.59 -4.56
N VAL A 180 3.04 -9.95 -4.81
CA VAL A 180 2.33 -9.65 -6.07
C VAL A 180 1.10 -8.82 -5.73
N VAL A 181 0.87 -7.71 -6.42
CA VAL A 181 -0.35 -6.91 -6.22
C VAL A 181 -1.57 -7.76 -6.57
N VAL A 182 -2.55 -7.79 -5.68
CA VAL A 182 -3.84 -8.45 -5.93
C VAL A 182 -4.73 -7.45 -6.69
N PRO A 183 -5.42 -7.82 -7.78
CA PRO A 183 -6.51 -7.02 -8.36
C PRO A 183 -7.86 -7.26 -7.67
N ILE A 184 -8.87 -6.45 -8.02
CA ILE A 184 -10.28 -6.80 -7.75
C ILE A 184 -10.73 -7.76 -8.87
N PHE A 185 -11.26 -8.93 -8.51
CA PHE A 185 -11.84 -9.90 -9.44
C PHE A 185 -12.65 -10.98 -8.70
#